data_AF-R5AR16-F1
#
_entry.id   AF-R5AR16-F1
#
_cell.length_a   1.000
_cell.length_b   1.000
_cell.length_c   1.000
_cell.angle_alpha   90.00
_cell.angle_beta   90.00
_cell.angle_gamma   90.00
#
_symmetry.space_group_name_H-M   'P 1'
#
loop_
_entity.id
_entity.type
_entity.pdbx_description
1 polymer ?
#
loop_
_entity_poly.entity_id
_entity_poly.type
_entity_poly.pdbx_seq_one_letter_code
_entity_poly.pdbx_strand_id
1 'polypeptide(L)'
;MKASNNLNQLLSRVKTIFGRKSNSAANTPLEAEPPTAIASVSDPRLSAVFADIEKYLADNYGTPTTKLRYQDYTNGASLTSEAATFAVSLVILTATNGAAHLPDNVLLLGGVTSTNDVKWLGSELRKFTNLLMQLCPKHRIQHLAFAFSKDKPDNPAIVKEAEVTCIRLY
;
A
#
# COMPACT_ATOMS: atom_id res chain seq x y z
N MET A 1 9.78 23.45 8.28
CA MET A 1 8.57 22.90 7.63
C MET A 1 8.45 21.43 8.02
N LYS A 2 7.36 21.03 8.70
CA LYS A 2 7.16 19.66 9.20
C LYS A 2 6.53 18.79 8.10
N ALA A 3 7.34 18.02 7.40
CA ALA A 3 6.90 17.01 6.43
C ALA A 3 6.85 15.64 7.10
N SER A 4 5.84 15.35 7.92
CA SER A 4 5.64 14.02 8.53
C SER A 4 4.25 13.93 9.14
N ASN A 5 3.20 13.59 8.37
CA ASN A 5 1.91 13.15 8.95
C ASN A 5 0.88 12.56 7.95
N ASN A 6 1.12 12.58 6.64
CA ASN A 6 0.11 12.15 5.64
C ASN A 6 -0.11 10.63 5.57
N LEU A 7 0.91 9.80 5.84
CA LEU A 7 0.79 8.34 5.82
C LEU A 7 -0.01 7.80 7.02
N ASN A 8 0.25 8.32 8.23
CA ASN A 8 -0.54 7.98 9.42
C ASN A 8 -2.02 8.40 9.27
N GLN A 9 -2.30 9.45 8.48
CA GLN A 9 -3.67 9.81 8.12
C GLN A 9 -4.28 8.87 7.09
N LEU A 10 -3.53 8.43 6.07
CA LEU A 10 -3.99 7.40 5.14
C LEU A 10 -4.28 6.08 5.87
N LEU A 11 -3.35 5.57 6.66
CA LEU A 11 -3.47 4.32 7.40
C LEU A 11 -4.55 4.39 8.49
N SER A 12 -4.76 5.54 9.14
CA SER A 12 -5.88 5.72 10.10
C SER A 12 -7.24 5.85 9.43
N ARG A 13 -7.33 6.34 8.19
CA ARG A 13 -8.57 6.40 7.40
C ARG A 13 -8.88 5.06 6.74
N VAL A 14 -7.86 4.33 6.27
CA VAL A 14 -7.89 2.90 5.97
C VAL A 14 -8.37 2.14 7.20
N LYS A 15 -7.87 2.40 8.42
CA LYS A 15 -8.38 1.78 9.66
C LYS A 15 -9.87 2.05 9.96
N THR A 16 -10.47 3.07 9.35
CA THR A 16 -11.91 3.37 9.45
C THR A 16 -12.73 2.63 8.37
N ILE A 17 -12.10 2.29 7.23
CA ILE A 17 -12.68 1.60 6.08
C ILE A 17 -12.40 0.07 6.12
N PHE A 18 -11.36 -0.36 6.84
CA PHE A 18 -10.80 -1.71 6.86
C PHE A 18 -10.97 -2.26 8.28
N GLY A 19 -11.66 -3.39 8.40
CA GLY A 19 -12.29 -3.86 9.65
C GLY A 19 -11.40 -3.81 10.90
N ARG A 20 -11.91 -3.20 11.97
CA ARG A 20 -11.40 -3.40 13.34
C ARG A 20 -11.38 -4.91 13.62
N LYS A 21 -10.25 -5.45 14.07
CA LYS A 21 -10.30 -6.70 14.84
C LYS A 21 -11.09 -6.43 16.12
N SER A 22 -12.05 -7.31 16.43
CA SER A 22 -12.73 -7.32 17.73
C SER A 22 -11.72 -7.62 18.84
N ASN A 23 -11.87 -6.89 19.95
CA ASN A 23 -11.07 -6.89 21.17
C ASN A 23 -10.33 -8.19 21.53
N SER A 24 -9.08 -8.03 22.00
CA SER A 24 -8.69 -8.59 23.30
C SER A 24 -7.78 -7.61 24.06
N ALA A 25 -8.39 -7.06 25.11
CA ALA A 25 -7.89 -6.57 26.40
C ALA A 25 -6.86 -5.41 26.53
N ALA A 26 -7.36 -4.39 27.25
CA ALA A 26 -6.71 -3.46 28.18
C ALA A 26 -5.95 -2.25 27.63
N ASN A 27 -6.52 -1.08 27.92
CA ASN A 27 -5.95 0.25 27.77
C ASN A 27 -4.82 0.49 28.78
N THR A 28 -3.68 1.00 28.30
CA THR A 28 -2.74 1.83 29.09
C THR A 28 -2.02 2.81 28.14
N PRO A 29 -1.61 4.00 28.63
CA PRO A 29 -1.60 5.27 27.88
C PRO A 29 -0.41 5.48 26.93
N LEU A 30 -0.64 6.41 25.99
CA LEU A 30 0.32 7.03 25.07
C LEU A 30 1.66 7.41 25.76
N GLU A 31 2.67 6.56 25.66
CA GLU A 31 4.09 6.90 25.49
C GLU A 31 4.87 5.58 25.40
N ALA A 32 5.01 5.04 24.19
CA ALA A 32 5.95 3.96 23.94
C ALA A 32 6.49 4.10 22.52
N GLU A 33 7.82 4.05 22.46
CA GLU A 33 8.71 4.01 21.30
C GLU A 33 8.08 3.31 20.07
N PRO A 34 8.34 3.77 18.82
CA PRO A 34 7.79 3.12 17.64
C PRO A 34 8.23 1.65 17.67
N PRO A 35 7.32 0.68 17.49
CA PRO A 35 7.74 -0.71 17.54
C PRO A 35 8.72 -0.94 16.39
N THR A 36 9.99 -1.17 16.74
CA THR A 36 11.07 -1.63 15.85
C THR A 36 10.82 -3.06 15.33
N ALA A 37 9.62 -3.59 15.51
CA ALA A 37 9.19 -4.83 14.90
C ALA A 37 8.88 -4.58 13.43
N ILE A 38 9.67 -5.20 12.55
CA ILE A 38 9.31 -5.38 11.15
C ILE A 38 7.97 -6.13 11.18
N ALA A 39 6.87 -5.40 10.99
CA ALA A 39 5.55 -5.99 10.98
C ALA A 39 5.53 -7.11 9.91
N SER A 40 5.08 -8.30 10.28
CA SER A 40 4.93 -9.41 9.37
C SER A 40 3.49 -9.46 8.86
N VAL A 41 3.31 -9.94 7.62
CA VAL A 41 2.00 -10.18 7.04
C VAL A 41 1.63 -11.64 7.29
N SER A 42 0.51 -11.88 7.97
CA SER A 42 0.15 -13.21 8.47
C SER A 42 -0.38 -14.12 7.36
N ASP A 43 -1.08 -13.56 6.37
CA ASP A 43 -1.59 -14.31 5.22
C ASP A 43 -0.42 -14.72 4.29
N PRO A 44 -0.15 -16.02 4.09
CA PRO A 44 0.99 -16.48 3.30
C PRO A 44 0.94 -16.03 1.83
N ARG A 45 -0.27 -15.91 1.26
CA ARG A 45 -0.45 -15.46 -0.12
C ARG A 45 -0.12 -13.98 -0.24
N LEU A 46 -0.59 -13.15 0.70
CA LEU A 46 -0.28 -11.72 0.70
C LEU A 46 1.21 -11.47 0.98
N SER A 47 1.80 -12.24 1.90
CA SER A 47 3.24 -12.22 2.17
C SER A 47 4.05 -12.55 0.91
N ALA A 48 3.65 -13.57 0.14
CA ALA A 48 4.33 -13.94 -1.10
C ALA A 48 4.25 -12.85 -2.18
N VAL A 49 3.12 -12.15 -2.30
CA VAL A 49 3.01 -10.98 -3.20
C VAL A 49 4.02 -9.91 -2.80
N PHE A 50 4.05 -9.56 -1.52
CA PHE A 50 4.96 -8.52 -1.06
C PHE A 50 6.43 -8.91 -1.14
N ALA A 51 6.78 -10.18 -0.96
CA ALA A 51 8.14 -10.66 -1.16
C ALA A 51 8.62 -10.45 -2.61
N ASP A 52 7.76 -10.73 -3.60
CA ASP A 52 8.09 -10.45 -5.01
C ASP A 52 8.23 -8.94 -5.29
N ILE A 53 7.42 -8.11 -4.64
CA ILE A 53 7.50 -6.64 -4.77
C ILE A 53 8.75 -6.09 -4.07
N GLU A 54 9.06 -6.57 -2.87
CA GLU A 54 10.28 -6.23 -2.13
C GLU A 54 11.52 -6.55 -2.98
N LYS A 55 11.57 -7.76 -3.56
CA LYS A 55 12.64 -8.16 -4.46
C LYS A 55 12.77 -7.20 -5.65
N TYR A 56 11.67 -6.85 -6.30
CA TYR A 56 11.70 -5.89 -7.41
C TYR A 56 12.25 -4.52 -6.97
N LEU A 57 11.81 -4.00 -5.82
CA LEU A 57 12.25 -2.70 -5.30
C LEU A 57 13.73 -2.72 -4.91
N ALA A 58 14.23 -3.84 -4.39
CA ALA A 58 15.64 -4.05 -4.09
C ALA A 58 16.48 -4.13 -5.37
N ASP A 59 16.09 -5.01 -6.30
CA ASP A 59 16.86 -5.28 -7.53
C ASP A 59 16.93 -4.07 -8.47
N ASN A 60 15.88 -3.23 -8.52
CA ASN A 60 15.80 -2.10 -9.47
C ASN A 60 16.17 -0.75 -8.86
N TYR A 61 15.96 -0.56 -7.55
CA TYR A 61 16.14 0.75 -6.90
C TYR A 61 17.07 0.72 -5.68
N GLY A 62 17.61 -0.45 -5.33
CA GLY A 62 18.43 -0.63 -4.14
C GLY A 62 17.65 -0.35 -2.85
N THR A 63 16.33 -0.56 -2.86
CA THR A 63 15.46 -0.25 -1.71
C THR A 63 15.84 -1.15 -0.53
N PRO A 64 16.31 -0.59 0.60
CA PRO A 64 16.66 -1.39 1.75
C PRO A 64 15.39 -1.80 2.50
N THR A 65 15.40 -3.01 3.08
CA THR A 65 14.28 -3.55 3.87
C THR A 65 13.91 -2.64 5.05
N THR A 66 14.86 -1.87 5.57
CA THR A 66 14.64 -0.89 6.64
C THR A 66 13.73 0.28 6.24
N LYS A 67 13.53 0.50 4.93
CA LYS A 67 12.60 1.49 4.37
C LYS A 67 11.23 0.91 4.03
N LEU A 68 11.04 -0.40 4.24
CA LEU A 68 9.76 -1.05 4.06
C LEU A 68 9.00 -1.10 5.38
N ARG A 69 7.71 -0.84 5.29
CA ARG A 69 6.76 -0.89 6.41
C ARG A 69 5.58 -1.72 5.99
N TYR A 70 5.23 -2.68 6.82
CA TYR A 70 4.11 -3.56 6.61
C TYR A 70 3.01 -3.24 7.63
N GLN A 71 1.77 -3.51 7.26
CA GLN A 71 0.68 -3.52 8.23
C GLN A 71 -0.29 -4.63 7.86
N ASP A 72 -0.64 -5.44 8.84
CA ASP A 72 -1.60 -6.54 8.69
C ASP A 72 -2.99 -6.06 9.10
N TYR A 73 -4.01 -6.50 8.37
CA TYR A 73 -5.42 -6.22 8.63
C TYR A 73 -6.23 -7.51 8.62
N THR A 74 -7.43 -7.45 9.17
CA THR A 74 -8.34 -8.62 9.17
C THR A 74 -8.76 -9.04 7.76
N ASN A 75 -8.80 -8.09 6.83
CA ASN A 75 -9.27 -8.27 5.45
C ASN A 75 -8.19 -7.93 4.41
N GLY A 76 -6.91 -7.96 4.78
CA GLY A 76 -5.85 -7.55 3.86
C GLY A 76 -4.53 -7.21 4.55
N ALA A 77 -3.63 -6.61 3.79
CA ALA A 77 -2.36 -6.10 4.31
C ALA A 77 -1.85 -4.95 3.44
N SER A 78 -0.94 -4.13 3.97
CA SER A 78 -0.28 -3.06 3.22
C SER A 78 1.22 -3.15 3.27
N LEU A 79 1.87 -2.62 2.22
CA LEU A 79 3.30 -2.38 2.13
C LEU A 79 3.51 -0.91 1.75
N THR A 80 4.34 -0.20 2.52
CA THR A 80 4.83 1.12 2.18
C THR A 80 6.35 1.10 2.08
N SER A 81 6.87 1.65 0.98
CA SER A 81 8.29 1.96 0.81
C SER A 81 8.50 3.46 1.00
N GLU A 82 9.42 3.82 1.89
CA GLU A 82 9.86 5.20 2.15
C GLU A 82 11.19 5.52 1.44
N ALA A 83 11.56 4.75 0.41
CA ALA A 83 12.78 4.98 -0.34
C ALA A 83 12.71 6.26 -1.19
N ALA A 84 13.74 7.10 -1.14
CA ALA A 84 13.77 8.37 -1.87
C ALA A 84 13.72 8.19 -3.40
N THR A 85 14.39 7.15 -3.91
CA THR A 85 14.45 6.86 -5.36
C THR A 85 13.09 6.48 -5.92
N PHE A 86 12.37 5.58 -5.25
CA PHE A 86 11.06 5.09 -5.69
C PHE A 86 10.25 4.61 -4.48
N ALA A 87 9.47 5.51 -3.91
CA ALA A 87 8.58 5.24 -2.79
C ALA A 87 7.19 4.85 -3.33
N VAL A 88 6.59 3.84 -2.71
CA VAL A 88 5.28 3.29 -3.11
C VAL A 88 4.42 3.00 -1.89
N SER A 89 3.10 3.15 -2.03
CA SER A 89 2.11 2.72 -1.03
C SER A 89 1.14 1.76 -1.67
N LEU A 90 1.10 0.53 -1.13
CA LEU A 90 0.32 -0.58 -1.65
C LEU A 90 -0.59 -1.15 -0.58
N VAL A 91 -1.79 -1.55 -0.98
CA VAL A 91 -2.74 -2.26 -0.11
C VAL A 91 -3.32 -3.43 -0.88
N ILE A 92 -3.34 -4.62 -0.29
CA ILE A 92 -4.06 -5.77 -0.83
C ILE A 92 -5.24 -6.07 0.08
N LEU A 93 -6.43 -6.12 -0.50
CA LEU A 93 -7.68 -6.43 0.17
C LEU A 93 -8.20 -7.78 -0.28
N THR A 94 -8.44 -8.69 0.66
CA THR A 94 -9.13 -9.96 0.37
C THR A 94 -10.65 -9.75 0.30
N ALA A 95 -11.19 -8.88 1.15
CA ALA A 95 -12.58 -8.44 1.14
C ALA A 95 -12.67 -6.93 1.36
N THR A 96 -13.31 -6.23 0.43
CA THR A 96 -13.59 -4.79 0.47
C THR A 96 -14.90 -4.49 1.18
N ASN A 97 -15.85 -5.45 1.19
CA ASN A 97 -17.22 -5.25 1.67
C ASN A 97 -17.91 -4.05 1.00
N GLY A 98 -17.61 -3.78 -0.28
CA GLY A 98 -18.17 -2.67 -1.05
C GLY A 98 -17.58 -1.30 -0.72
N ALA A 99 -16.52 -1.24 0.10
CA ALA A 99 -15.83 0.00 0.41
C ALA A 99 -15.30 0.69 -0.86
N ALA A 100 -15.60 1.99 -1.00
CA ALA A 100 -15.13 2.82 -2.11
C ALA A 100 -15.44 2.24 -3.51
N HIS A 101 -16.50 1.44 -3.63
CA HIS A 101 -16.88 0.73 -4.86
C HIS A 101 -15.77 -0.20 -5.41
N LEU A 102 -14.83 -0.60 -4.54
CA LEU A 102 -13.79 -1.55 -4.91
C LEU A 102 -14.37 -2.97 -4.94
N PRO A 103 -13.92 -3.82 -5.87
CA PRO A 103 -14.20 -5.25 -5.84
C PRO A 103 -13.33 -5.95 -4.79
N ASP A 104 -13.81 -7.05 -4.24
CA ASP A 104 -13.02 -7.92 -3.38
C ASP A 104 -11.76 -8.45 -4.09
N ASN A 105 -10.77 -8.89 -3.33
CA ASN A 105 -9.52 -9.46 -3.87
C ASN A 105 -8.78 -8.49 -4.84
N VAL A 106 -8.49 -7.29 -4.34
CA VAL A 106 -7.89 -6.17 -5.09
C VAL A 106 -6.54 -5.75 -4.52
N LEU A 107 -5.57 -5.48 -5.39
CA LEU A 107 -4.35 -4.74 -5.06
C LEU A 107 -4.53 -3.28 -5.47
N LEU A 108 -4.32 -2.37 -4.52
CA LEU A 108 -4.44 -0.93 -4.69
C LEU A 108 -3.06 -0.28 -4.68
N LEU A 109 -2.72 0.46 -5.74
CA LEU A 109 -1.63 1.43 -5.74
C LEU A 109 -2.17 2.79 -5.28
N GLY A 110 -1.83 3.19 -4.05
CA GLY A 110 -2.34 4.39 -3.39
C GLY A 110 -1.39 5.58 -3.41
N GLY A 111 -0.14 5.41 -3.84
CA GLY A 111 0.82 6.50 -3.95
C GLY A 111 2.16 6.06 -4.52
N VAL A 112 2.77 6.94 -5.32
CA VAL A 112 4.14 6.79 -5.83
C VAL A 112 4.82 8.14 -5.77
N THR A 113 6.03 8.19 -5.20
CA THR A 113 6.82 9.42 -5.12
C THR A 113 8.28 9.13 -5.41
N SER A 114 9.00 10.12 -5.94
CA SER A 114 10.43 10.03 -6.22
C SER A 114 11.10 11.40 -6.08
N THR A 115 12.38 11.41 -5.76
CA THR A 115 13.23 12.61 -5.85
C THR A 115 13.73 12.88 -7.26
N ASN A 116 13.54 11.96 -8.21
CA ASN A 116 13.86 12.15 -9.62
C ASN A 116 12.77 12.97 -10.33
N ASP A 117 13.03 13.33 -11.59
CA ASP A 117 12.07 14.09 -12.40
C ASP A 117 10.84 13.27 -12.82
N VAL A 118 9.80 13.98 -13.27
CA VAL A 118 8.51 13.39 -13.66
C VAL A 118 8.63 12.45 -14.87
N LYS A 119 9.56 12.67 -15.79
CA LYS A 119 9.75 11.78 -16.95
C LYS A 119 10.32 10.45 -16.49
N TRP A 120 11.31 10.48 -15.61
CA TRP A 120 11.84 9.29 -14.97
C TRP A 120 10.73 8.55 -14.19
N LEU A 121 9.97 9.29 -13.36
CA LEU A 121 8.89 8.71 -12.58
C LEU A 121 7.81 8.06 -13.45
N GLY A 122 7.43 8.69 -14.57
CA GLY A 122 6.47 8.11 -15.52
C GLY A 122 6.97 6.82 -16.17
N SER A 123 8.25 6.75 -16.51
CA SER A 123 8.88 5.53 -17.04
C SER A 123 8.87 4.39 -16.01
N GLU A 124 9.26 4.68 -14.76
CA GLU A 124 9.31 3.67 -13.71
C GLU A 124 7.93 3.23 -13.25
N LEU A 125 6.96 4.14 -13.16
CA LEU A 125 5.57 3.81 -12.88
C LEU A 125 5.00 2.84 -13.92
N ARG A 126 5.34 3.00 -15.19
CA ARG A 126 4.93 2.07 -16.26
C ARG A 126 5.53 0.68 -16.04
N LYS A 127 6.82 0.57 -15.75
CA LYS A 127 7.48 -0.72 -15.48
C LYS A 127 6.88 -1.39 -14.25
N PHE A 128 6.67 -0.63 -13.18
CA PHE A 128 6.09 -1.11 -11.95
C PHE A 128 4.64 -1.57 -12.12
N THR A 129 3.85 -0.83 -12.90
CA THR A 129 2.47 -1.25 -13.24
C THR A 129 2.46 -2.57 -14.01
N ASN A 130 3.35 -2.75 -14.98
CA ASN A 130 3.48 -4.02 -15.70
C ASN A 130 3.83 -5.18 -14.77
N LEU A 131 4.73 -4.96 -13.81
CA LEU A 131 5.03 -5.95 -12.76
C LEU A 131 3.77 -6.30 -11.95
N LEU A 132 3.03 -5.30 -11.46
CA LEU A 132 1.82 -5.54 -10.66
C LEU A 132 0.77 -6.32 -11.44
N MET A 133 0.58 -6.01 -12.73
CA MET A 133 -0.32 -6.75 -13.62
C MET A 133 0.08 -8.22 -13.81
N GLN A 134 1.37 -8.55 -13.71
CA GLN A 134 1.86 -9.94 -13.76
C GLN A 134 1.77 -10.64 -12.40
N LEU A 135 2.07 -9.93 -11.31
CA LEU A 135 2.05 -10.49 -9.96
C LEU A 135 0.63 -10.79 -9.46
N CYS A 136 -0.34 -9.93 -9.78
CA CYS A 136 -1.72 -10.13 -9.34
C CYS A 136 -2.27 -11.51 -9.75
N PRO A 137 -2.31 -11.91 -11.03
CA PRO A 137 -2.79 -13.23 -11.43
C PRO A 137 -1.92 -14.36 -10.88
N LYS A 138 -0.58 -14.20 -10.83
CA LYS A 138 0.34 -15.19 -10.24
C LYS A 138 -0.05 -15.55 -8.80
N HIS A 139 -0.48 -14.56 -8.03
CA HIS A 139 -0.88 -14.71 -6.63
C HIS A 139 -2.39 -14.71 -6.40
N ARG A 140 -3.18 -14.93 -7.47
CA ARG A 140 -4.65 -15.00 -7.41
C ARG A 140 -5.30 -13.74 -6.82
N ILE A 141 -4.76 -12.57 -7.12
CA ILE A 141 -5.39 -11.26 -6.89
C ILE A 141 -6.15 -10.86 -8.17
N GLN A 142 -7.46 -10.65 -8.06
CA GLN A 142 -8.38 -10.49 -9.20
C GLN A 142 -8.31 -9.10 -9.84
N HIS A 143 -8.05 -8.10 -9.03
CA HIS A 143 -8.18 -6.71 -9.43
C HIS A 143 -6.91 -5.93 -9.12
N LEU A 144 -6.57 -5.03 -10.03
CA LEU A 144 -5.58 -3.98 -9.81
C LEU A 144 -6.31 -2.64 -9.85
N ALA A 145 -6.19 -1.87 -8.78
CA ALA A 145 -6.78 -0.56 -8.66
C ALA A 145 -5.71 0.51 -8.47
N PHE A 146 -5.98 1.68 -9.01
CA PHE A 146 -5.18 2.89 -8.84
C PHE A 146 -6.05 3.93 -8.14
N ALA A 147 -5.66 4.36 -6.94
CA ALA A 147 -6.32 5.47 -6.26
C ALA A 147 -5.35 6.64 -6.17
N PHE A 148 -5.53 7.60 -7.06
CA PHE A 148 -4.81 8.87 -7.04
C PHE A 148 -5.77 10.01 -6.69
N SER A 149 -5.38 10.85 -5.74
CA SER A 149 -6.15 12.05 -5.36
C SER A 149 -6.03 13.12 -6.45
N LYS A 150 -7.17 13.63 -6.96
CA LYS A 150 -7.19 14.76 -7.91
C LYS A 150 -6.90 16.10 -7.24
N ASP A 151 -7.39 16.30 -6.02
CA ASP A 151 -7.35 17.61 -5.35
C ASP A 151 -6.02 17.88 -4.66
N LYS A 152 -5.25 16.83 -4.38
CA LYS A 152 -3.94 16.91 -3.73
C LYS A 152 -3.03 15.80 -4.27
N PRO A 153 -2.34 16.03 -5.40
CA PRO A 153 -1.50 15.02 -6.05
C PRO A 153 -0.40 14.46 -5.12
N ASP A 154 0.08 15.27 -4.17
CA ASP A 154 1.09 14.88 -3.18
C ASP A 154 0.50 14.38 -1.86
N ASN A 155 -0.83 14.15 -1.81
CA ASN A 155 -1.52 13.71 -0.62
C ASN A 155 -2.27 12.40 -0.90
N PRO A 156 -1.73 11.26 -0.42
CA PRO A 156 -2.39 9.97 -0.59
C PRO A 156 -3.71 9.86 0.21
N ALA A 157 -4.09 10.85 1.03
CA ALA A 157 -5.15 10.79 2.03
C ALA A 157 -6.61 10.72 1.52
N ILE A 158 -6.89 10.42 0.25
CA ILE A 158 -8.25 10.49 -0.29
C ILE A 158 -8.56 9.31 -1.22
N VAL A 159 -8.84 8.11 -0.66
CA VAL A 159 -9.47 7.01 -1.42
C VAL A 159 -10.98 7.23 -1.58
N LYS A 160 -11.59 8.08 -0.73
CA LYS A 160 -13.04 8.35 -0.72
C LYS A 160 -13.51 9.26 -1.87
N GLU A 161 -12.64 10.15 -2.35
CA GLU A 161 -12.90 11.08 -3.46
C GLU A 161 -11.88 10.91 -4.60
N ALA A 162 -10.95 9.95 -4.49
CA ALA A 162 -10.09 9.58 -5.62
C ALA A 162 -10.95 8.94 -6.71
N GLU A 163 -10.65 9.28 -7.96
CA GLU A 163 -11.07 8.46 -9.07
C GLU A 163 -10.25 7.17 -9.02
N VAL A 164 -10.92 6.09 -8.60
CA VAL A 164 -10.35 4.77 -8.63
C VAL A 164 -10.51 4.21 -10.03
N THR A 165 -9.41 3.98 -10.73
CA THR A 165 -9.43 3.17 -11.95
C THR A 165 -9.13 1.73 -11.56
N CYS A 166 -10.09 0.83 -11.79
CA CYS A 166 -9.94 -0.60 -11.52
C CYS A 166 -9.85 -1.39 -12.81
N ILE A 167 -8.82 -2.23 -12.90
CA ILE A 167 -8.60 -3.16 -13.99
C ILE A 167 -8.86 -4.56 -13.45
N ARG A 168 -9.82 -5.26 -14.05
CA ARG A 168 -10.03 -6.68 -13.82
C ARG A 168 -9.01 -7.48 -14.62
N LEU A 169 -8.28 -8.37 -13.96
CA LEU A 169 -7.17 -9.10 -14.58
C LEU A 169 -7.57 -10.52 -15.02
N TYR A 170 -8.74 -11.01 -14.61
CA TYR A 170 -9.36 -12.27 -15.06
C TYR A 170 -10.85 -12.39 -14.68
#